data_AF-A0A0S7X010-F1
#
_entry.id   AF-A0A0S7X010-F1
#
_cell.length_a   1.000
_cell.length_b   1.000
_cell.length_c   1.000
_cell.angle_alpha   90.00
_cell.angle_beta   90.00
_cell.angle_gamma   90.00
#
_symmetry.space_group_name_H-M   'P 1'
#
loop_
_entity.id
_entity.type
_entity.pdbx_description
1 polymer ?
#
loop_
_entity_poly.entity_id
_entity_poly.type
_entity_poly.pdbx_seq_one_letter_code
_entity_poly.pdbx_strand_id
1 'polypeptide(L)'
;MNTNVFIFHGTEGYPEENWFPWLKEKIEAKNCKVSVPQFPSPPGEPASVDEWFKVLENYNQYINKDTILVGHSLGGVFTLRILEGLQNPVEAAFLIGTPIGVRPILNYDRDNSFSGFSFDWSTIKKNAKQFIVYQSDNDPYVSLGNGEKLAKELGTELTFIPNAGHFNKKAGYTTFDGLWKKLEPLLK
;
A
#
# COMPACT_ATOMS: atom_id res chain seq x y z
N MET A 1 -1.35 5.30 23.59
CA MET A 1 -2.20 4.78 22.49
C MET A 1 -1.22 4.15 21.53
N ASN A 2 -1.32 2.85 21.27
CA ASN A 2 -0.30 2.15 20.47
C ASN A 2 -0.69 2.25 19.00
N THR A 3 0.25 2.69 18.16
CA THR A 3 0.06 2.67 16.70
C THR A 3 -0.18 1.24 16.21
N ASN A 4 -1.16 1.09 15.31
CA ASN A 4 -1.40 -0.14 14.56
C ASN A 4 -0.92 0.05 13.12
N VAL A 5 -0.11 -0.86 12.61
CA VAL A 5 0.35 -0.81 11.21
C VAL A 5 -0.18 -2.01 10.45
N PHE A 6 -0.73 -1.77 9.26
CA PHE A 6 -1.10 -2.82 8.31
C PHE A 6 -0.19 -2.76 7.10
N ILE A 7 0.34 -3.91 6.69
CA ILE A 7 1.10 -4.05 5.45
C ILE A 7 0.31 -4.98 4.52
N PHE A 8 -0.01 -4.48 3.33
CA PHE A 8 -0.77 -5.21 2.31
C PHE A 8 0.14 -5.51 1.11
N HIS A 9 0.30 -6.80 0.82
CA HIS A 9 1.13 -7.29 -0.28
C HIS A 9 0.47 -7.04 -1.65
N GLY A 10 1.24 -7.27 -2.72
CA GLY A 10 0.77 -7.13 -4.10
C GLY A 10 0.15 -8.42 -4.67
N THR A 11 -0.03 -8.43 -5.99
CA THR A 11 -0.43 -9.60 -6.78
C THR A 11 0.53 -10.76 -6.56
N GLU A 12 -0.01 -11.96 -6.33
CA GLU A 12 0.75 -13.20 -6.03
C GLU A 12 1.67 -13.08 -4.80
N GLY A 13 1.39 -12.09 -3.94
CA GLY A 13 2.19 -11.77 -2.76
C GLY A 13 1.82 -12.55 -1.50
N TYR A 14 2.65 -12.39 -0.47
CA TYR A 14 2.51 -13.05 0.83
C TYR A 14 3.23 -12.28 1.96
N PRO A 15 2.92 -12.52 3.24
CA PRO A 15 3.46 -11.73 4.36
C PRO A 15 4.99 -11.73 4.51
N GLU A 16 5.67 -12.80 4.12
CA GLU A 16 7.12 -12.98 4.33
C GLU A 16 8.00 -12.50 3.15
N GLU A 17 7.46 -11.72 2.22
CA GLU A 17 8.21 -11.24 1.05
C GLU A 17 8.80 -9.83 1.18
N ASN A 18 9.61 -9.45 0.19
CA ASN A 18 10.14 -8.09 0.03
C ASN A 18 10.75 -7.55 1.33
N TRP A 19 10.35 -6.35 1.73
CA TRP A 19 10.76 -5.66 2.94
C TRP A 19 9.72 -5.79 4.07
N PHE A 20 8.65 -6.57 3.89
CA PHE A 20 7.58 -6.67 4.88
C PHE A 20 8.06 -7.27 6.21
N PRO A 21 8.84 -8.38 6.24
CA PRO A 21 9.40 -8.90 7.49
C PRO A 21 10.29 -7.89 8.20
N TRP A 22 11.15 -7.21 7.45
CA TRP A 22 12.05 -6.20 8.00
C TRP A 22 11.28 -5.02 8.61
N LEU A 23 10.24 -4.52 7.92
CA LEU A 23 9.44 -3.42 8.44
C LEU A 23 8.64 -3.87 9.68
N LYS A 24 8.09 -5.09 9.65
CA LYS A 24 7.39 -5.71 10.79
C LYS A 24 8.29 -5.74 12.03
N GLU A 25 9.50 -6.27 11.91
CA GLU A 25 10.48 -6.32 13.01
C GLU A 25 10.80 -4.92 13.56
N LYS A 26 11.01 -3.94 12.67
CA LYS A 26 11.29 -2.55 13.08
C LYS A 26 10.14 -1.91 13.86
N ILE A 27 8.90 -2.16 13.46
CA ILE A 27 7.70 -1.63 14.13
C ILE A 27 7.49 -2.33 15.48
N GLU A 28 7.68 -3.64 15.55
CA GLU A 28 7.56 -4.42 16.80
C GLU A 28 8.61 -4.00 17.82
N ALA A 29 9.84 -3.69 17.39
CA ALA A 29 10.89 -3.12 18.23
C ALA A 29 10.52 -1.74 18.83
N LYS A 30 9.49 -1.07 18.31
CA LYS A 30 8.92 0.16 18.89
C LYS A 30 7.73 -0.09 19.82
N ASN A 31 7.41 -1.35 20.13
CA ASN A 31 6.24 -1.77 20.91
C ASN A 31 4.89 -1.41 20.25
N CYS A 32 4.88 -1.20 18.93
CA CYS A 32 3.68 -0.98 18.14
C CYS A 32 3.16 -2.32 17.57
N LYS A 33 1.86 -2.38 17.26
CA LYS A 33 1.26 -3.57 16.64
C LYS A 33 1.40 -3.51 15.13
N VAL A 34 1.72 -4.63 14.51
CA VAL A 34 1.79 -4.74 13.04
C VAL A 34 1.19 -6.04 12.55
N SER A 35 0.31 -5.90 11.56
CA SER A 35 -0.38 -7.00 10.90
C SER A 35 0.01 -7.03 9.43
N VAL A 36 0.35 -8.22 8.94
CA VAL A 36 0.61 -8.47 7.51
C VAL A 36 -0.30 -9.62 7.11
N PRO A 37 -1.59 -9.38 6.82
CA PRO A 37 -2.52 -10.45 6.49
C PRO A 37 -2.13 -11.13 5.17
N GLN A 38 -2.32 -12.44 5.09
CA GLN A 38 -2.29 -13.15 3.81
C GLN A 38 -3.65 -12.99 3.12
N PHE A 39 -3.63 -12.46 1.90
CA PHE A 39 -4.82 -12.37 1.05
C PHE A 39 -4.79 -13.43 -0.06
N PRO A 40 -5.96 -13.91 -0.55
CA PRO A 40 -6.04 -14.74 -1.73
C PRO A 40 -5.46 -14.03 -2.96
N SER A 41 -4.39 -14.58 -3.52
CA SER A 41 -3.79 -14.09 -4.76
C SER A 41 -3.16 -15.27 -5.52
N PRO A 42 -3.99 -16.14 -6.12
CA PRO A 42 -3.50 -17.35 -6.76
C PRO A 42 -2.61 -17.03 -7.96
N PRO A 43 -1.51 -17.76 -8.17
CA PRO A 43 -0.68 -17.59 -9.35
C PRO A 43 -1.49 -17.76 -10.64
N GLY A 44 -1.34 -16.81 -11.57
CA GLY A 44 -2.03 -16.88 -12.86
C GLY A 44 -3.49 -16.41 -12.85
N GLU A 45 -4.11 -16.21 -11.69
CA GLU A 45 -5.52 -15.82 -11.57
C GLU A 45 -5.64 -14.37 -11.02
N PRO A 46 -6.65 -13.59 -11.45
CA PRO A 46 -6.90 -12.29 -10.85
C PRO A 46 -7.38 -12.42 -9.41
N ALA A 47 -6.80 -11.62 -8.52
CA ALA A 47 -7.33 -11.46 -7.17
C ALA A 47 -8.70 -10.76 -7.19
N SER A 48 -9.51 -11.01 -6.16
CA SER A 48 -10.79 -10.34 -5.95
C SER A 48 -10.74 -9.40 -4.75
N VAL A 49 -11.18 -8.15 -4.95
CA VAL A 49 -11.23 -7.17 -3.85
C VAL A 49 -12.19 -7.60 -2.74
N ASP A 50 -13.29 -8.29 -3.08
CA ASP A 50 -14.26 -8.78 -2.11
C ASP A 50 -13.66 -9.87 -1.22
N GLU A 51 -12.81 -10.74 -1.78
CA GLU A 51 -12.09 -11.75 -1.01
C GLU A 51 -11.07 -11.10 -0.07
N TRP A 52 -10.43 -10.02 -0.51
CA TRP A 52 -9.50 -9.27 0.33
C TRP A 52 -10.23 -8.57 1.49
N PHE A 53 -11.41 -8.00 1.24
CA PHE A 53 -12.26 -7.44 2.29
C PHE A 53 -12.74 -8.51 3.28
N LYS A 54 -13.12 -9.71 2.83
CA LYS A 54 -13.47 -10.84 3.72
C LYS A 54 -12.32 -11.21 4.67
N VAL A 55 -11.07 -11.20 4.20
CA VAL A 55 -9.91 -11.41 5.08
C VAL A 55 -9.79 -10.26 6.09
N LEU A 56 -9.96 -9.01 5.61
CA LEU A 56 -9.83 -7.81 6.43
C LEU A 56 -10.87 -7.72 7.56
N GLU A 57 -12.03 -8.35 7.43
CA GLU A 57 -13.07 -8.41 8.48
C GLU A 57 -12.51 -8.86 9.83
N ASN A 58 -11.57 -9.80 9.83
CA ASN A 58 -10.90 -10.30 11.05
C ASN A 58 -10.04 -9.25 11.77
N TYR A 59 -9.77 -8.13 11.10
CA TYR A 59 -8.87 -7.07 11.55
C TYR A 59 -9.56 -5.72 11.75
N ASN A 60 -10.82 -5.57 11.32
CA ASN A 60 -11.53 -4.29 11.31
C ASN A 60 -11.53 -3.59 12.67
N GLN A 61 -11.59 -4.34 13.78
CA GLN A 61 -11.53 -3.79 15.13
C GLN A 61 -10.20 -3.06 15.46
N TYR A 62 -9.15 -3.27 14.68
CA TYR A 62 -7.85 -2.64 14.88
C TYR A 62 -7.62 -1.41 13.98
N ILE A 63 -8.47 -1.19 12.97
CA ILE A 63 -8.37 -0.04 12.07
C ILE A 63 -9.08 1.15 12.70
N ASN A 64 -8.29 2.16 13.09
CA ASN A 64 -8.76 3.35 13.80
C ASN A 64 -7.87 4.57 13.51
N LYS A 65 -8.11 5.67 14.22
CA LYS A 65 -7.40 6.95 14.03
C LYS A 65 -5.88 6.92 14.25
N ASP A 66 -5.37 5.92 14.96
CA ASP A 66 -3.94 5.71 15.25
C ASP A 66 -3.34 4.63 14.33
N THR A 67 -4.02 4.30 13.24
CA THR A 67 -3.59 3.28 12.27
C THR A 67 -2.75 3.87 11.15
N ILE A 68 -1.76 3.13 10.68
CA ILE A 68 -1.00 3.40 9.46
C ILE A 68 -1.26 2.24 8.49
N LEU A 69 -1.67 2.56 7.27
CA LEU A 69 -1.85 1.60 6.19
C LEU A 69 -0.67 1.67 5.24
N VAL A 70 -0.09 0.53 4.87
CA VAL A 70 1.06 0.44 3.97
C VAL A 70 0.70 -0.55 2.86
N GLY A 71 0.46 -0.05 1.66
CA GLY A 71 0.10 -0.87 0.51
C GLY A 71 1.21 -0.90 -0.54
N HIS A 72 1.65 -2.11 -0.91
CA HIS A 72 2.58 -2.33 -2.02
C HIS A 72 1.82 -2.85 -3.24
N SER A 73 2.06 -2.25 -4.41
CA SER A 73 1.48 -2.66 -5.68
C SER A 73 -0.06 -2.76 -5.59
N LEU A 74 -0.64 -3.94 -5.86
CA LEU A 74 -2.08 -4.18 -5.70
C LEU A 74 -2.59 -3.90 -4.26
N GLY A 75 -1.77 -4.11 -3.24
CA GLY A 75 -2.09 -3.72 -1.85
C GLY A 75 -2.25 -2.21 -1.67
N GLY A 76 -1.62 -1.41 -2.53
CA GLY A 76 -1.89 0.02 -2.62
C GLY A 76 -3.28 0.32 -3.15
N VAL A 77 -3.76 -0.41 -4.16
CA VAL A 77 -5.13 -0.30 -4.67
C VAL A 77 -6.12 -0.68 -3.58
N PHE A 78 -5.86 -1.79 -2.88
CA PHE A 78 -6.69 -2.20 -1.74
C PHE A 78 -6.71 -1.16 -0.62
N THR A 79 -5.58 -0.53 -0.32
CA THR A 79 -5.50 0.58 0.65
C THR A 79 -6.45 1.71 0.26
N LEU A 80 -6.49 2.10 -1.01
CA LEU A 80 -7.41 3.13 -1.50
C LEU A 80 -8.88 2.72 -1.29
N ARG A 81 -9.22 1.46 -1.55
CA ARG A 81 -10.58 0.92 -1.32
C ARG A 81 -10.96 0.89 0.16
N ILE A 82 -10.03 0.55 1.05
CA ILE A 82 -10.25 0.64 2.50
C ILE A 82 -10.61 2.08 2.86
N LEU A 83 -9.83 3.06 2.40
CA LEU A 83 -10.04 4.47 2.70
C LEU A 83 -11.38 5.00 2.19
N GLU A 84 -11.94 4.48 1.10
CA GLU A 84 -13.30 4.82 0.64
C GLU A 84 -14.39 4.38 1.64
N GLY A 85 -14.17 3.29 2.37
CA GLY A 85 -15.14 2.71 3.31
C GLY A 85 -15.00 3.20 4.77
N LEU A 86 -13.99 4.00 5.10
CA LEU A 86 -13.78 4.45 6.47
C LEU A 86 -14.71 5.59 6.87
N GLN A 87 -15.11 5.59 8.15
CA GLN A 87 -15.87 6.69 8.76
C GLN A 87 -14.98 7.72 9.47
N ASN A 88 -13.77 7.31 9.87
CA ASN A 88 -12.81 8.14 10.59
C ASN A 88 -11.42 8.02 9.93
N PRO A 89 -10.66 9.12 9.86
CA PRO A 89 -9.36 9.11 9.22
C PRO A 89 -8.33 8.29 10.00
N VAL A 90 -7.55 7.49 9.28
CA VAL A 90 -6.32 6.87 9.80
C VAL A 90 -5.19 7.91 9.92
N GLU A 91 -4.12 7.57 10.62
CA GLU A 91 -2.98 8.47 10.80
C GLU A 91 -2.25 8.71 9.47
N ALA A 92 -1.97 7.66 8.71
CA ALA A 92 -1.30 7.77 7.42
C ALA A 92 -1.58 6.60 6.48
N ALA A 93 -1.42 6.85 5.18
CA ALA A 93 -1.39 5.83 4.13
C ALA A 93 -0.11 5.95 3.30
N PHE A 94 0.64 4.85 3.21
CA PHE A 94 1.83 4.69 2.39
C PHE A 94 1.47 3.83 1.17
N LEU A 95 1.72 4.35 -0.03
CA LEU A 95 1.35 3.75 -1.31
C LEU A 95 2.62 3.56 -2.13
N ILE A 96 3.03 2.32 -2.37
CA ILE A 96 4.32 1.98 -2.98
C ILE A 96 4.09 1.24 -4.29
N GLY A 97 4.46 1.85 -5.43
CA GLY A 97 4.32 1.22 -6.75
C GLY A 97 2.88 0.90 -7.14
N THR A 98 1.91 1.71 -6.70
CA THR A 98 0.48 1.42 -6.81
C THR A 98 -0.06 1.67 -8.22
N PRO A 99 -0.63 0.65 -8.92
CA PRO A 99 -1.25 0.85 -10.22
C PRO A 99 -2.64 1.50 -10.09
N ILE A 100 -2.84 2.68 -10.66
CA ILE A 100 -4.13 3.42 -10.66
C ILE A 100 -4.65 3.69 -12.07
N GLY A 101 -4.27 2.83 -13.02
CA GLY A 101 -4.78 2.85 -14.40
C GLY A 101 -4.04 3.77 -15.38
N VAL A 102 -2.88 4.34 -15.00
CA VAL A 102 -2.04 5.11 -15.94
C VAL A 102 -1.14 4.15 -16.72
N ARG A 103 -1.38 4.01 -18.02
CA ARG A 103 -0.55 3.14 -18.88
C ARG A 103 0.86 3.74 -19.09
N PRO A 104 1.90 2.91 -19.27
CA PRO A 104 1.85 1.44 -19.25
C PRO A 104 1.68 0.83 -17.85
N ILE A 105 0.92 -0.26 -17.80
CA ILE A 105 0.85 -1.21 -16.67
C ILE A 105 0.94 -2.59 -17.29
N LEU A 106 1.94 -3.39 -16.90
CA LEU A 106 2.21 -4.70 -17.52
C LEU A 106 0.98 -5.63 -17.41
N ASN A 107 0.36 -5.66 -16.24
CA ASN A 107 -0.78 -6.52 -15.92
C ASN A 107 -2.11 -5.75 -15.87
N TYR A 108 -2.28 -4.73 -16.72
CA TYR A 108 -3.41 -3.79 -16.66
C TYR A 108 -4.77 -4.47 -16.47
N ASP A 109 -5.10 -5.48 -17.28
CA ASP A 109 -6.43 -6.10 -17.23
C ASP A 109 -6.64 -6.90 -15.94
N ARG A 110 -5.59 -7.54 -15.44
CA ARG A 110 -5.61 -8.24 -14.15
C ARG A 110 -5.82 -7.24 -13.01
N ASP A 111 -5.01 -6.19 -12.94
CA ASP A 111 -5.10 -5.17 -11.89
C ASP A 111 -6.45 -4.42 -11.96
N ASN A 112 -6.95 -4.15 -13.18
CA ASN A 112 -8.26 -3.54 -13.38
C ASN A 112 -9.41 -4.46 -12.95
N SER A 113 -9.30 -5.77 -13.13
CA SER A 113 -10.34 -6.72 -12.70
C SER A 113 -10.47 -6.85 -11.18
N PHE A 114 -9.44 -6.44 -10.41
CA PHE A 114 -9.49 -6.47 -8.94
C PHE A 114 -10.60 -5.57 -8.39
N SER A 115 -10.64 -4.29 -8.78
CA SER A 115 -11.67 -3.33 -8.33
C SER A 115 -11.93 -2.18 -9.31
N GLY A 116 -11.33 -2.21 -10.50
CA GLY A 116 -11.27 -1.07 -11.42
C GLY A 116 -10.39 0.08 -10.92
N PHE A 117 -10.23 1.11 -11.75
CA PHE A 117 -9.40 2.29 -11.45
C PHE A 117 -10.21 3.59 -11.24
N SER A 118 -11.52 3.48 -11.04
CA SER A 118 -12.34 4.62 -10.62
C SER A 118 -12.32 4.72 -9.10
N PHE A 119 -11.77 5.81 -8.56
CA PHE A 119 -11.62 6.05 -7.13
C PHE A 119 -12.33 7.35 -6.72
N ASP A 120 -13.00 7.35 -5.56
CA ASP A 120 -13.52 8.55 -4.91
C ASP A 120 -12.40 9.25 -4.13
N TRP A 121 -11.59 10.02 -4.86
CA TRP A 121 -10.49 10.79 -4.31
C TRP A 121 -10.93 11.77 -3.20
N SER A 122 -12.19 12.23 -3.24
CA SER A 122 -12.70 13.18 -2.26
C SER A 122 -12.88 12.52 -0.89
N THR A 123 -13.39 11.28 -0.87
CA THR A 123 -13.54 10.47 0.33
C THR A 123 -12.19 9.95 0.82
N ILE A 124 -11.37 9.41 -0.09
CA ILE A 124 -10.02 8.91 0.24
C ILE A 124 -9.22 9.98 0.96
N LYS A 125 -9.13 11.20 0.42
CA LYS A 125 -8.36 12.30 1.03
C LYS A 125 -8.82 12.68 2.44
N LYS A 126 -10.10 12.52 2.75
CA LYS A 126 -10.63 12.82 4.10
C LYS A 126 -10.28 11.73 5.11
N ASN A 127 -9.97 10.53 4.64
CA ASN A 127 -9.85 9.33 5.46
C ASN A 127 -8.40 8.91 5.79
N ALA A 128 -7.40 9.72 5.44
CA ALA A 128 -6.07 9.64 6.04
C ALA A 128 -5.52 11.06 6.27
N LYS A 129 -4.82 11.28 7.40
CA LYS A 129 -4.23 12.59 7.67
C LYS A 129 -2.98 12.87 6.83
N GLN A 130 -2.28 11.82 6.40
CA GLN A 130 -1.07 11.93 5.60
C GLN A 130 -1.05 10.86 4.52
N PHE A 131 -0.55 11.24 3.33
CA PHE A 131 -0.33 10.33 2.22
C PHE A 131 1.13 10.40 1.78
N ILE A 132 1.74 9.24 1.60
CA ILE A 132 3.10 9.11 1.09
C ILE A 132 3.05 8.18 -0.11
N VAL A 133 3.42 8.70 -1.28
CA VAL A 133 3.43 7.94 -2.53
C VAL A 133 4.87 7.71 -2.97
N TYR A 134 5.24 6.45 -3.15
CA TYR A 134 6.54 6.04 -3.70
C TYR A 134 6.37 5.49 -5.11
N GLN A 135 7.22 5.96 -6.04
CA GLN A 135 7.28 5.45 -7.40
C GLN A 135 8.71 5.52 -7.94
N SER A 136 9.05 4.57 -8.81
CA SER A 136 10.32 4.55 -9.55
C SER A 136 10.12 4.77 -11.04
N ASP A 137 11.16 5.26 -11.71
CA ASP A 137 11.20 5.47 -13.16
C ASP A 137 11.49 4.20 -13.96
N ASN A 138 12.12 3.19 -13.35
CA ASN A 138 12.43 1.91 -13.99
C ASN A 138 11.59 0.73 -13.44
N ASP A 139 10.44 1.02 -12.82
CA ASP A 139 9.48 0.01 -12.42
C ASP A 139 8.97 -0.75 -13.67
N PRO A 140 9.24 -2.07 -13.80
CA PRO A 140 8.91 -2.81 -15.00
C PRO A 140 7.42 -3.19 -15.08
N TYR A 141 6.63 -2.94 -14.02
CA TYR A 141 5.22 -3.31 -13.96
C TYR A 141 4.31 -2.10 -14.01
N VAL A 142 4.67 -1.02 -13.31
CA VAL A 142 3.81 0.16 -13.11
C VAL A 142 4.55 1.42 -13.51
N SER A 143 4.04 2.16 -14.51
CA SER A 143 4.69 3.39 -14.97
C SER A 143 4.77 4.49 -13.91
N LEU A 144 5.79 5.35 -14.04
CA LEU A 144 5.96 6.57 -13.23
C LEU A 144 4.70 7.43 -13.15
N GLY A 145 3.94 7.50 -14.27
CA GLY A 145 2.71 8.28 -14.35
C GLY A 145 1.61 7.85 -13.36
N ASN A 146 1.63 6.60 -12.87
CA ASN A 146 0.73 6.20 -11.79
C ASN A 146 1.06 6.93 -10.49
N GLY A 147 2.35 6.96 -10.12
CA GLY A 147 2.81 7.69 -8.94
C GLY A 147 2.53 9.19 -9.03
N GLU A 148 2.82 9.81 -10.18
CA GLU A 148 2.56 11.24 -10.41
C GLU A 148 1.08 11.58 -10.30
N LYS A 149 0.21 10.81 -10.97
CA LYS A 149 -1.24 11.02 -10.89
C LYS A 149 -1.75 10.76 -9.48
N LEU A 150 -1.30 9.69 -8.81
CA LEU A 150 -1.73 9.34 -7.46
C LEU A 150 -1.36 10.43 -6.45
N ALA A 151 -0.13 10.92 -6.51
CA ALA A 151 0.34 12.02 -5.67
C ALA A 151 -0.50 13.29 -5.89
N LYS A 152 -0.79 13.62 -7.16
CA LYS A 152 -1.65 14.76 -7.52
C LYS A 152 -3.07 14.63 -6.98
N GLU A 153 -3.72 13.49 -7.17
CA GLU A 153 -5.11 13.27 -6.70
C GLU A 153 -5.23 13.35 -5.18
N LEU A 154 -4.21 12.85 -4.47
CA LEU A 154 -4.11 12.87 -3.00
C LEU A 154 -3.61 14.20 -2.44
N GLY A 155 -3.11 15.12 -3.27
CA GLY A 155 -2.57 16.40 -2.83
C GLY A 155 -1.29 16.26 -2.01
N THR A 156 -0.44 15.29 -2.34
CA THR A 156 0.86 15.05 -1.70
C THR A 156 2.00 15.12 -2.72
N GLU A 157 3.23 15.27 -2.24
CA GLU A 157 4.41 15.20 -3.09
C GLU A 157 4.75 13.74 -3.44
N LEU A 158 5.15 13.51 -4.69
CA LEU A 158 5.68 12.21 -5.08
C LEU A 158 7.04 11.99 -4.43
N THR A 159 7.15 10.95 -3.60
CA THR A 159 8.45 10.46 -3.12
C THR A 159 9.07 9.59 -4.22
N PHE A 160 9.64 10.26 -5.21
CA PHE A 160 10.33 9.62 -6.33
C PHE A 160 11.66 9.00 -5.89
N ILE A 161 11.89 7.74 -6.29
CA ILE A 161 13.19 7.07 -6.08
C ILE A 161 13.67 6.53 -7.44
N PRO A 162 14.74 7.11 -8.02
CA PRO A 162 15.24 6.67 -9.32
C PRO A 162 15.84 5.27 -9.20
N ASN A 163 15.66 4.47 -10.25
CA ASN A 163 16.26 3.15 -10.40
C ASN A 163 15.95 2.12 -9.29
N ALA A 164 14.78 2.20 -8.67
CA ALA A 164 14.33 1.36 -7.55
C ALA A 164 13.51 0.12 -7.96
N GLY A 165 13.27 -0.08 -9.26
CA GLY A 165 12.42 -1.12 -9.79
C GLY A 165 11.01 -1.03 -9.18
N HIS A 166 10.45 -2.18 -8.82
CA HIS A 166 9.10 -2.26 -8.23
C HIS A 166 9.12 -2.33 -6.70
N PHE A 167 10.20 -1.86 -6.04
CA PHE A 167 10.35 -1.92 -4.58
C PHE A 167 10.16 -3.33 -3.99
N ASN A 168 10.53 -4.35 -4.77
CA ASN A 168 10.40 -5.77 -4.40
C ASN A 168 11.78 -6.41 -4.21
N LYS A 169 11.79 -7.65 -3.72
CA LYS A 169 13.02 -8.42 -3.47
C LYS A 169 13.87 -8.57 -4.74
N LYS A 170 13.26 -8.72 -5.92
CA LYS A 170 13.96 -8.79 -7.22
C LYS A 170 14.71 -7.50 -7.55
N ALA A 171 14.19 -6.35 -7.12
CA ALA A 171 14.85 -5.05 -7.21
C ALA A 171 15.81 -4.76 -6.03
N GLY A 172 16.06 -5.73 -5.14
CA GLY A 172 16.96 -5.59 -3.99
C GLY A 172 16.30 -5.10 -2.70
N TYR A 173 14.98 -4.86 -2.71
CA TYR A 173 14.26 -4.35 -1.54
C TYR A 173 13.85 -5.49 -0.59
N THR A 174 14.82 -5.91 0.21
CA THR A 174 14.62 -6.73 1.42
C THR A 174 14.55 -5.89 2.70
N THR A 175 15.00 -4.64 2.60
CA THR A 175 14.82 -3.55 3.58
C THR A 175 14.32 -2.32 2.83
N PHE A 176 13.77 -1.33 3.54
CA PHE A 176 13.34 -0.08 2.92
C PHE A 176 13.54 1.12 3.86
N ASP A 177 14.79 1.53 4.02
CA ASP A 177 15.16 2.63 4.95
C ASP A 177 14.46 3.96 4.63
N GLY A 178 14.22 4.25 3.35
CA GLY A 178 13.47 5.44 2.93
C GLY A 178 12.04 5.44 3.48
N LEU A 179 11.35 4.30 3.40
CA LEU A 179 10.03 4.10 3.98
C LEU A 179 10.07 4.25 5.50
N TRP A 180 11.02 3.59 6.17
CA TRP A 180 11.17 3.67 7.62
C TRP A 180 11.38 5.09 8.13
N LYS A 181 12.23 5.89 7.48
CA LYS A 181 12.49 7.29 7.86
C LYS A 181 11.22 8.15 7.91
N LYS A 182 10.23 7.86 7.05
CA LYS A 182 8.94 8.58 7.05
C LYS A 182 7.90 7.95 7.98
N LEU A 183 7.97 6.63 8.22
CA LEU A 183 7.01 5.90 9.04
C LEU A 183 7.34 5.98 10.55
N GLU A 184 8.62 5.86 10.93
CA GLU A 184 9.06 5.84 12.33
C GLU A 184 8.56 7.04 13.15
N PRO A 185 8.60 8.29 12.66
CA PRO A 185 8.12 9.45 13.43
C PRO A 185 6.60 9.44 13.70
N LEU A 186 5.84 8.59 13.00
CA LEU A 186 4.40 8.44 13.16
C LEU A 186 4.02 7.37 14.20
N LEU A 187 5.00 6.59 14.66
CA LEU A 187 4.81 5.57 15.70
C LEU A 187 4.72 6.24 17.07
N LYS A 188 3.67 5.93 17.85
CA LYS A 188 3.35 6.50 19.16
C LYS A 188 3.26 5.41 20.22
#